data_AF-A0A329SGS6-F1
#
_entry.id   AF-A0A329SGS6-F1
#
_cell.length_a   1.000
_cell.length_b   1.000
_cell.length_c   1.000
_cell.angle_alpha   90.00
_cell.angle_beta   90.00
_cell.angle_gamma   90.00
#
_symmetry.space_group_name_H-M   'P 1'
#
loop_
_entity.id
_entity.type
_entity.pdbx_description
1 polymer ?
#
loop_
_entity_poly.entity_id
_entity_poly.type
_entity_poly.pdbx_seq_one_letter_code
_entity_poly.pdbx_strand_id
1 'polypeptide(L)' 'MADVLLVTILVSQAAMYLLVVYMFRALRHKHRERSTSELQQALIAREETTGEHRVDISKLYADAVSRKKANM' A
#
# COMPACT_ATOMS: atom_id res chain seq x y z
N MET A 1 4.96 31.61 33.73
CA MET A 1 6.10 31.40 32.80
C MET A 1 6.23 29.92 32.43
N ALA A 2 6.38 29.02 33.41
CA ALA A 2 6.50 27.57 33.17
C ALA A 2 5.26 26.98 32.47
N ASP A 3 4.05 27.36 32.84
CA ASP A 3 2.82 26.82 32.22
C ASP A 3 2.70 27.18 30.73
N VAL A 4 3.12 28.39 30.35
CA VAL A 4 3.10 28.83 28.94
C VAL A 4 4.10 28.03 28.11
N LEU A 5 5.27 27.75 28.67
CA LEU A 5 6.27 26.87 28.03
C LEU A 5 5.72 25.46 27.86
N LEU A 6 5.04 24.92 28.88
CA LEU A 6 4.49 23.57 28.87
C LEU A 6 3.38 23.42 27.80
N VAL A 7 2.48 24.40 27.70
CA VAL A 7 1.45 24.45 26.65
C VAL A 7 2.08 24.55 25.26
N THR A 8 3.10 25.41 25.10
CA THR A 8 3.78 25.58 23.81
C THR A 8 4.46 24.28 23.34
N ILE A 9 5.09 23.55 24.27
CA ILE A 9 5.71 22.25 23.98
C ILE A 9 4.65 21.22 23.56
N LEU A 10 3.53 21.13 24.27
CA LEU A 10 2.45 20.19 23.96
C LEU A 10 1.82 20.48 22.58
N VAL A 11 1.58 21.75 22.27
CA VAL A 11 1.05 22.17 20.96
C VAL A 11 2.06 21.89 19.85
N SER A 12 3.35 22.15 20.09
CA SER A 12 4.42 21.85 19.13
C SER A 12 4.52 20.34 18.84
N GLN A 13 4.42 19.50 19.87
CA GLN A 13 4.40 18.05 19.70
C GLN A 13 3.18 17.58 18.92
N ALA A 14 1.98 18.07 19.26
CA ALA A 14 0.76 17.72 18.54
C ALA A 14 0.85 18.12 17.06
N ALA A 15 1.39 19.31 16.76
CA ALA A 15 1.62 19.78 15.39
C ALA A 15 2.61 18.86 14.64
N MET A 16 3.69 18.44 15.28
CA MET A 16 4.67 17.53 14.68
C MET A 16 4.04 16.18 14.33
N TYR A 17 3.25 15.59 15.21
CA TYR A 17 2.55 14.34 14.93
C TYR A 17 1.56 14.48 13.76
N LEU A 18 0.80 15.57 13.70
CA LEU A 18 -0.12 15.84 12.59
C LEU A 18 0.63 15.99 11.26
N LEU A 19 1.78 16.67 11.26
CA LEU A 19 2.63 16.81 10.06
C LEU A 19 3.15 15.46 9.56
N VAL A 20 3.64 14.60 10.46
CA VAL A 20 4.12 13.27 10.10
C VAL A 20 3.00 12.41 9.51
N VAL A 21 1.82 12.40 10.14
CA VAL A 21 0.65 11.67 9.64
C VAL A 21 0.22 12.20 8.27
N TYR A 22 0.21 13.51 8.08
CA TYR A 22 -0.12 14.13 6.80
C TYR A 22 0.87 13.74 5.70
N MET A 23 2.17 13.83 5.97
CA MET A 23 3.21 13.39 5.02
C MET A 23 3.08 11.91 4.68
N PHE A 24 2.83 11.05 5.67
CA PHE A 24 2.64 9.63 5.43
C PHE A 24 1.41 9.35 4.56
N ARG A 25 0.32 10.09 4.77
CA ARG A 25 -0.89 9.98 3.94
C ARG A 25 -0.63 10.44 2.50
N ALA A 26 0.10 11.54 2.32
CA ALA A 26 0.48 12.05 1.01
C ALA A 26 1.43 11.08 0.27
N LEU A 27 2.43 10.55 0.98
CA LEU A 27 3.35 9.53 0.47
C LEU A 27 2.60 8.26 0.08
N ARG A 28 1.66 7.79 0.90
CA ARG A 28 0.84 6.62 0.60
C ARG A 28 -0.03 6.83 -0.64
N HIS A 29 -0.58 8.03 -0.83
CA HIS A 29 -1.32 8.38 -2.04
C HIS A 29 -0.42 8.31 -3.28
N LYS A 30 0.75 8.94 -3.20
CA LYS A 30 1.74 8.97 -4.28
C LYS A 30 2.28 7.58 -4.63
N HIS A 31 2.55 6.74 -3.64
CA HIS A 31 2.98 5.35 -3.86
C HIS A 31 1.88 4.47 -4.44
N ARG A 32 0.62 4.69 -4.05
CA ARG A 32 -0.51 3.94 -4.61
C ARG A 32 -0.65 4.20 -6.11
N GLU A 33 -0.54 5.46 -6.53
CA GLU A 33 -0.60 5.83 -7.95
C GLU A 33 0.57 5.27 -8.76
N ARG A 34 1.80 5.30 -8.20
CA ARG A 34 2.98 4.73 -8.85
C ARG A 34 2.87 3.21 -8.99
N SER A 35 2.45 2.53 -7.94
CA SER A 35 2.28 1.07 -7.94
C SER A 35 1.19 0.63 -8.93
N THR A 36 0.08 1.37 -9.05
CA THR A 36 -0.93 1.07 -10.07
C THR A 36 -0.41 1.30 -11.49
N SER A 37 0.39 2.35 -11.70
CA SER A 37 0.99 2.64 -13.01
C SER A 37 2.01 1.57 -13.41
N GLU A 38 2.88 1.15 -12.49
CA GLU A 38 3.86 0.08 -12.73
C GLU A 38 3.18 -1.27 -12.97
N LEU A 39 2.13 -1.58 -12.21
CA LEU A 39 1.32 -2.78 -12.44
C LEU A 39 0.58 -2.72 -13.78
N GLN A 40 0.04 -1.56 -14.17
CA GLN A 40 -0.59 -1.38 -15.48
C GLN A 40 0.42 -1.53 -16.62
N GLN A 41 1.61 -0.94 -16.50
CA GLN A 41 2.67 -1.07 -17.49
C GLN A 41 3.15 -2.52 -17.61
N ALA A 42 3.30 -3.23 -16.49
CA ALA A 42 3.65 -4.65 -16.48
C ALA A 42 2.56 -5.52 -17.09
N LEU A 43 1.27 -5.19 -16.88
CA LEU A 43 0.15 -5.89 -17.49
C LEU A 43 0.09 -5.67 -19.01
N ILE A 44 0.26 -4.43 -19.47
CA ILE A 44 0.26 -4.08 -20.91
C ILE A 44 1.45 -4.73 -21.63
N ALA A 45 2.65 -4.61 -21.08
CA ALA A 45 3.85 -5.23 -21.66
C ALA A 45 3.74 -6.77 -21.72
N ARG A 46 2.98 -7.39 -20.81
CA ARG A 46 2.74 -8.84 -20.80
C ARG A 46 1.65 -9.28 -21.77
N GLU A 47 0.65 -8.43 -22.01
CA GLU A 47 -0.41 -8.66 -23.01
C GLU A 47 0.16 -8.59 -24.44
N GLU A 48 1.07 -7.65 -24.72
CA GLU A 48 1.73 -7.56 -26.03
C GLU A 48 2.70 -8.72 -26.31
N THR A 49 3.29 -9.32 -25.27
CA THR A 49 4.33 -10.36 -25.42
C THR A 49 3.80 -11.79 -25.31
N THR A 50 2.68 -12.00 -24.64
CA THR A 50 2.11 -13.32 -24.39
C THR A 50 0.59 -13.20 -24.38
N GLY A 51 -0.07 -13.45 -25.51
CA GLY A 51 -1.53 -13.38 -25.68
C GLY A 51 -2.35 -14.37 -24.84
N GLU A 52 -1.83 -14.88 -23.73
CA GLU A 52 -2.48 -15.89 -22.90
C GLU A 52 -1.92 -15.90 -21.47
N HIS A 53 -2.45 -15.05 -20.57
CA HIS A 53 -2.73 -15.43 -19.18
C HIS A 53 -3.41 -14.30 -18.42
N ARG A 54 -4.76 -14.30 -18.43
CA ARG A 54 -5.50 -13.81 -17.26
C ARG A 54 -5.04 -14.68 -16.10
N VAL A 55 -4.23 -14.13 -15.20
CA VAL A 55 -3.97 -14.76 -13.91
C VAL A 55 -5.30 -14.76 -13.18
N ASP A 56 -6.08 -15.82 -13.37
CA ASP A 56 -7.33 -16.02 -12.69
C ASP A 56 -6.98 -16.35 -11.24
N ILE A 57 -6.95 -15.31 -10.41
CA ILE A 57 -6.64 -15.38 -8.99
C ILE A 57 -7.54 -16.42 -8.31
N SER A 58 -8.73 -16.66 -8.86
CA SER A 58 -9.67 -17.70 -8.46
C SER A 58 -9.09 -19.11 -8.58
N LYS A 59 -8.36 -19.42 -9.67
CA LYS A 59 -7.70 -20.71 -9.87
C LYS A 59 -6.51 -20.89 -8.92
N LEU A 60 -5.69 -19.84 -8.74
CA LEU A 60 -4.55 -19.91 -7.79
C LEU A 60 -5.02 -20.11 -6.35
N TYR A 61 -6.12 -19.47 -5.94
CA TYR A 61 -6.69 -19.65 -4.61
C TYR A 61 -7.27 -21.06 -4.42
N ALA A 62 -7.97 -21.59 -5.42
CA ALA A 62 -8.49 -22.96 -5.39
C ALA A 62 -7.37 -24.01 -5.26
N ASP A 63 -6.27 -23.82 -5.99
CA ASP A 63 -5.12 -24.74 -5.96
C ASP A 63 -4.39 -24.72 -4.61
N ALA A 64 -4.22 -23.52 -4.01
CA ALA A 64 -3.60 -23.37 -2.70
C ALA A 64 -4.46 -23.99 -1.57
N VAL A 65 -5.79 -23.85 -1.64
CA VAL A 65 -6.72 -24.47 -0.69
C VAL A 65 -6.76 -25.99 -0.86
N SER A 66 -6.71 -26.48 -2.10
CA SER A 66 -6.65 -27.91 -2.41
C SER A 66 -5.39 -28.58 -1.84
N ARG A 67 -4.21 -27.97 -2.04
CA ARG A 67 -2.94 -28.48 -1.47
C ARG A 67 -2.93 -28.48 0.06
N LYS A 68 -3.59 -27.51 0.71
CA LYS A 68 -3.69 -27.46 2.17
C LYS A 68 -4.59 -28.58 2.74
N LYS A 69 -5.62 -29.01 2.00
CA LYS A 69 -6.46 -30.16 2.38
C LYS A 69 -5.79 -31.51 2.13
N ALA A 70 -4.90 -31.62 1.15
CA ALA A 70 -4.19 -32.86 0.84
C ALA A 70 -3.04 -33.18 1.83
N ASN A 71 -2.55 -32.19 2.58
CA ASN A 71 -1.50 -32.33 3.59
C ASN A 71 -2.04 -32.39 5.03
N MET A 72 -3.36 -32.54 5.21
CA MET A 72 -4.03 -32.75 6.49
C MET A 72 -4.60 -34.18 6.54
#